data_AF-A0AAN8JT91-F1
#
_entry.id   AF-A0AAN8JT91-F1
#
_cell.length_a   1.000
_cell.length_b   1.000
_cell.length_c   1.000
_cell.angle_alpha   90.00
_cell.angle_beta   90.00
_cell.angle_gamma   90.00
#
_symmetry.space_group_name_H-M   'P 1'
#
loop_
_entity.id
_entity.type
_entity.pdbx_description
1 polymer ?
#
loop_
_entity_poly.entity_id
_entity_poly.type
_entity_poly.pdbx_seq_one_letter_code
_entity_poly.pdbx_strand_id
1 'polypeptide(L)'
;MKPSPYDGTEDLEDYLTHFSLVSDVNKWNDQQKALMLASSLTGRARTLLNDLTPRQHRDNGALVHTLEVRFGSLNRAEVFRTKLNTKMRGDKETIPELAQVIRKLARQAYPDLPSAATEVLALDSSRR
;
A
#
# COMPACT_ATOMS: atom_id res chain seq x y z
N MET A 1 -9.78 18.78 12.80
CA MET A 1 -9.09 18.37 11.56
C MET A 1 -9.81 17.17 10.94
N LYS A 2 -9.80 16.98 9.61
CA LYS A 2 -10.39 15.78 8.98
C LYS A 2 -9.27 14.86 8.47
N PRO A 3 -9.44 13.53 8.48
CA PRO A 3 -8.46 12.63 7.88
C PRO A 3 -8.46 12.80 6.36
N SER A 4 -7.32 12.58 5.74
CA SER A 4 -7.23 12.44 4.29
C SER A 4 -8.05 11.22 3.81
N PRO A 5 -8.66 11.29 2.61
CA PRO A 5 -9.26 10.11 1.99
C PRO A 5 -8.17 9.08 1.67
N TYR A 6 -8.42 7.80 1.97
CA TYR A 6 -7.55 6.70 1.58
C TYR A 6 -8.20 5.89 0.47
N ASP A 7 -7.54 5.75 -0.66
CA ASP A 7 -8.03 4.95 -1.79
C ASP A 7 -7.33 3.59 -1.92
N GLY A 8 -6.28 3.34 -1.13
CA GLY A 8 -5.47 2.12 -1.22
C GLY A 8 -4.24 2.20 -2.12
N THR A 9 -3.87 3.39 -2.62
CA THR A 9 -2.69 3.58 -3.46
C THR A 9 -1.47 4.10 -2.71
N GLU A 10 -1.68 4.96 -1.72
CA GLU A 10 -0.62 5.49 -0.85
C GLU A 10 -0.13 4.47 0.18
N ASP A 11 1.00 4.77 0.83
CA ASP A 11 1.53 3.91 1.88
C ASP A 11 0.55 3.80 3.06
N LEU A 12 0.16 2.56 3.41
CA LEU A 12 -0.78 2.33 4.49
C LEU A 12 -0.21 2.76 5.85
N GLU A 13 1.08 2.54 6.10
CA GLU A 13 1.74 2.89 7.36
C GLU A 13 1.85 4.41 7.49
N ASP A 14 2.22 5.10 6.40
CA ASP A 14 2.21 6.56 6.36
C ASP A 14 0.78 7.11 6.59
N TYR A 15 -0.22 6.52 5.94
CA TYR A 15 -1.61 6.91 6.12
C TYR A 15 -2.10 6.72 7.55
N LEU A 16 -1.84 5.55 8.16
CA LEU A 16 -2.25 5.26 9.54
C LEU A 16 -1.52 6.15 10.55
N THR A 17 -0.25 6.49 10.29
CA THR A 17 0.50 7.46 11.10
C THR A 17 -0.16 8.84 11.04
N HIS A 18 -0.47 9.33 9.84
CA HIS A 18 -1.20 10.59 9.67
C HIS A 18 -2.57 10.55 10.35
N PHE A 19 -3.33 9.47 10.16
CA PHE A 19 -4.64 9.28 10.77
C PHE A 19 -4.56 9.31 12.30
N SER A 20 -3.55 8.68 12.90
CA SER A 20 -3.33 8.71 14.35
C SER A 20 -3.12 10.13 14.86
N LEU A 21 -2.26 10.92 14.21
CA LEU A 21 -2.02 12.32 14.57
C LEU A 21 -3.30 13.16 14.49
N VAL A 22 -4.09 12.99 13.43
CA VAL A 22 -5.40 13.66 13.28
C VAL A 22 -6.35 13.24 14.41
N SER A 23 -6.36 11.95 14.76
CA SER A 23 -7.21 11.42 15.82
C SER A 23 -6.85 11.98 17.20
N ASP A 24 -5.56 12.17 17.48
CA ASP A 24 -5.06 12.69 18.75
C ASP A 24 -5.37 14.18 18.89
N VAL A 25 -5.15 14.97 17.83
CA VAL A 25 -5.52 16.39 17.78
C VAL A 25 -7.02 16.58 18.03
N ASN A 26 -7.85 15.70 17.46
CA ASN A 26 -9.30 15.75 17.64
C ASN A 26 -9.80 15.05 18.91
N LYS A 27 -8.92 14.39 19.68
CA LYS A 27 -9.25 13.62 20.88
C LYS A 27 -10.33 12.57 20.65
N TRP A 28 -10.25 11.84 19.54
CA TRP A 28 -11.22 10.81 19.22
C TRP A 28 -11.08 9.60 20.13
N ASN A 29 -12.21 9.10 20.60
CA ASN A 29 -12.28 7.76 21.18
C ASN A 29 -12.24 6.67 20.09
N ASP A 30 -12.08 5.41 20.47
CA ASP A 30 -11.91 4.31 19.52
C ASP A 30 -13.08 4.14 18.56
N GLN A 31 -14.31 4.37 19.02
CA GLN A 31 -15.50 4.30 18.16
C GLN A 31 -15.48 5.44 17.12
N GLN A 32 -15.10 6.65 17.52
CA GLN A 32 -14.93 7.78 16.60
C GLN A 32 -13.81 7.52 15.60
N LYS A 33 -12.67 6.95 16.04
CA LYS A 33 -11.58 6.52 15.16
C LYS A 33 -12.09 5.55 14.11
N ALA A 34 -12.82 4.51 14.51
CA ALA A 34 -13.37 3.53 13.58
C ALA A 34 -14.31 4.15 12.53
N LEU A 35 -15.27 4.97 12.98
CA LEU A 35 -16.23 5.63 12.09
C LEU A 35 -15.53 6.58 11.11
N MET A 36 -14.57 7.36 11.62
CA MET A 36 -13.81 8.30 10.79
C MET A 36 -12.93 7.58 9.78
N LEU A 37 -12.25 6.50 10.20
CA LEU A 37 -11.44 5.65 9.31
C LEU A 37 -12.32 5.06 8.20
N ALA A 38 -13.42 4.39 8.56
CA ALA A 38 -14.35 3.81 7.59
C ALA A 38 -14.91 4.86 6.62
N SER A 39 -15.28 6.05 7.11
CA SER A 39 -15.78 7.14 6.26
C SER A 39 -14.73 7.76 5.34
N SER A 40 -13.45 7.64 5.70
CA SER A 40 -12.32 8.15 4.89
C SER A 40 -11.91 7.18 3.78
N LEU A 41 -12.47 5.96 3.76
CA LEU A 41 -12.18 4.99 2.71
C LEU A 41 -12.90 5.32 1.40
N THR A 42 -12.12 5.33 0.33
CA THR A 42 -12.57 5.64 -1.03
C THR A 42 -12.03 4.61 -2.02
N GLY A 43 -12.47 4.69 -3.28
CA GLY A 43 -11.96 3.82 -4.34
C GLY A 43 -11.97 2.33 -3.99
N ARG A 44 -10.83 1.66 -4.22
CA ARG A 44 -10.63 0.24 -3.92
C ARG A 44 -10.49 -0.06 -2.42
N ALA A 45 -10.16 0.92 -1.59
CA ALA A 45 -10.18 0.73 -0.15
C ALA A 45 -11.62 0.64 0.36
N ARG A 46 -12.56 1.44 -0.16
CA ARG A 46 -13.96 1.37 0.28
C ARG A 46 -14.58 -0.03 0.17
N THR A 47 -14.17 -0.83 -0.81
CA THR A 47 -14.72 -2.17 -1.03
C THR A 47 -14.45 -3.13 0.14
N LEU A 48 -13.45 -2.86 0.99
CA LEU A 48 -13.20 -3.65 2.20
C LEU A 48 -14.34 -3.59 3.20
N LEU A 49 -15.16 -2.52 3.17
CA LEU A 49 -16.33 -2.42 4.05
C LEU A 49 -17.39 -3.46 3.72
N ASN A 50 -17.43 -3.98 2.49
CA ASN A 50 -18.37 -5.05 2.11
C ASN A 50 -18.03 -6.39 2.77
N ASP A 51 -16.77 -6.59 3.13
CA ASP A 51 -16.27 -7.84 3.74
C ASP A 51 -16.42 -7.84 5.27
N LEU A 52 -16.89 -6.71 5.83
CA LEU A 52 -17.00 -6.48 7.28
C LEU A 52 -18.44 -6.41 7.73
N THR A 53 -18.71 -6.95 8.92
CA THR A 53 -20.00 -6.81 9.60
C THR A 53 -20.20 -5.37 10.11
N PRO A 54 -21.45 -4.93 10.36
CA PRO A 54 -21.72 -3.62 10.96
C PRO A 54 -21.02 -3.38 12.31
N ARG A 55 -20.76 -4.46 13.06
CA ARG A 55 -19.97 -4.39 14.30
C ARG A 55 -18.50 -4.08 14.00
N GLN A 56 -17.92 -4.75 13.02
CA GLN A 56 -16.53 -4.52 12.60
C GLN A 56 -16.33 -3.13 11.97
N HIS A 57 -17.35 -2.53 11.35
CA HIS A 57 -17.28 -1.13 10.89
C HIS A 57 -17.08 -0.12 12.03
N ARG A 58 -17.37 -0.50 13.27
CA ARG A 58 -17.21 0.33 14.48
C ARG A 58 -16.02 -0.09 15.34
N ASP A 59 -15.22 -1.03 14.85
CA ASP A 59 -14.05 -1.55 15.53
C ASP A 59 -12.80 -1.08 14.77
N ASN A 60 -12.05 -0.18 15.40
CA ASN A 60 -10.85 0.40 14.80
C ASN A 60 -9.79 -0.67 14.53
N GLY A 61 -9.64 -1.65 15.43
CA GLY A 61 -8.68 -2.73 15.26
C GLY A 61 -9.03 -3.64 14.08
N ALA A 62 -10.31 -3.99 13.94
CA ALA A 62 -10.78 -4.79 12.81
C ALA A 62 -10.56 -4.08 11.46
N LEU A 63 -10.81 -2.77 11.39
CA LEU A 63 -10.58 -1.97 10.20
C LEU A 63 -9.09 -1.88 9.84
N VAL A 64 -8.23 -1.57 10.81
CA VAL A 64 -6.77 -1.51 10.61
C VAL A 64 -6.23 -2.86 10.16
N HIS A 65 -6.61 -3.95 10.81
CA HIS A 65 -6.18 -5.29 10.43
C HIS A 65 -6.59 -5.65 8.99
N THR A 66 -7.83 -5.33 8.60
CA THR A 66 -8.32 -5.60 7.25
C THR A 66 -7.57 -4.76 6.20
N LEU A 67 -7.22 -3.52 6.55
CA LEU A 67 -6.39 -2.66 5.72
C LEU A 67 -4.97 -3.24 5.59
N GLU A 68 -4.35 -3.71 6.67
CA GLU A 68 -3.01 -4.31 6.66
C GLU A 68 -2.96 -5.57 5.80
N VAL A 69 -3.96 -6.45 5.91
CA VAL A 69 -4.05 -7.65 5.07
C VAL A 69 -4.14 -7.29 3.59
N ARG A 70 -4.89 -6.24 3.23
CA ARG A 70 -5.14 -5.90 1.83
C ARG A 70 -4.10 -4.94 1.23
N PHE A 71 -3.58 -4.01 2.01
CA PHE A 71 -2.74 -2.88 1.56
C PHE A 71 -1.42 -2.75 2.32
N GLY A 72 -1.15 -3.62 3.29
CA GLY A 72 0.12 -3.64 4.02
C GLY A 72 1.33 -3.77 3.11
N SER A 73 2.48 -3.31 3.62
CA SER A 73 3.76 -3.28 2.91
C SER A 73 4.15 -4.65 2.35
N LEU A 74 3.92 -5.74 3.09
CA LEU A 74 4.20 -7.12 2.66
C LEU A 74 3.39 -7.52 1.43
N ASN A 75 2.07 -7.29 1.44
CA ASN A 75 1.22 -7.63 0.30
C ASN A 75 1.57 -6.79 -0.94
N ARG A 76 1.93 -5.51 -0.74
CA ARG A 76 2.42 -4.67 -1.84
C ARG A 76 3.77 -5.15 -2.37
N ALA A 77 4.72 -5.47 -1.50
CA ALA A 77 6.02 -6.01 -1.87
C ALA A 77 5.85 -7.30 -2.70
N GLU A 78 4.98 -8.23 -2.30
CA GLU A 78 4.69 -9.44 -3.08
C GLU A 78 4.06 -9.18 -4.44
N VAL A 79 3.12 -8.24 -4.54
CA VAL A 79 2.55 -7.80 -5.82
C VAL A 79 3.63 -7.22 -6.73
N PHE A 80 4.54 -6.40 -6.19
CA PHE A 80 5.65 -5.84 -6.96
C PHE A 80 6.71 -6.89 -7.32
N ARG A 81 6.99 -7.87 -6.45
CA ARG A 81 7.85 -9.03 -6.77
C ARG A 81 7.26 -9.84 -7.92
N THR A 82 5.94 -10.08 -7.89
CA THR A 82 5.24 -10.77 -8.98
C THR A 82 5.35 -9.98 -10.27
N LYS A 83 5.04 -8.67 -10.24
CA LYS A 83 5.17 -7.79 -11.41
C LYS A 83 6.60 -7.73 -11.95
N LEU A 84 7.60 -7.70 -11.07
CA LEU A 84 9.02 -7.73 -11.43
C LEU A 84 9.37 -9.04 -12.14
N ASN A 85 8.95 -10.17 -11.59
CA ASN A 85 9.20 -11.50 -12.16
C ASN A 85 8.48 -11.72 -13.49
N THR A 86 7.32 -11.10 -13.71
CA THR A 86 6.55 -11.23 -14.95
C THR A 86 6.84 -10.11 -15.97
N LYS A 87 7.67 -9.11 -15.64
CA LYS A 87 7.95 -8.00 -16.56
C LYS A 87 8.89 -8.48 -17.67
N MET A 88 8.32 -8.69 -18.85
CA MET A 88 9.07 -8.87 -20.09
C MET A 88 9.15 -7.56 -20.88
N ARG A 89 10.14 -7.45 -21.75
CA ARG A 89 10.26 -6.33 -22.70
C ARG A 89 9.07 -6.34 -23.66
N GLY A 90 8.37 -5.22 -23.79
CA GLY A 90 7.34 -5.07 -24.83
C GLY A 90 7.96 -4.81 -26.22
N ASP A 91 7.26 -5.20 -27.29
CA ASP A 91 7.75 -5.08 -28.69
C ASP A 91 8.18 -3.66 -29.11
N LYS A 92 7.67 -2.64 -28.42
CA LYS A 92 7.96 -1.21 -28.66
C LYS A 92 8.73 -0.53 -27.53
N GLU A 93 9.09 -1.27 -26.48
CA GLU A 93 9.76 -0.72 -25.29
C GLU A 93 11.28 -0.70 -25.51
N THR A 94 11.89 0.46 -25.24
CA THR A 94 13.34 0.60 -25.34
C THR A 94 14.04 -0.01 -24.13
N ILE A 95 15.29 -0.45 -24.30
CA ILE A 95 16.09 -1.02 -23.22
C ILE A 95 16.22 -0.07 -22.01
N PRO A 96 16.42 1.26 -22.19
CA PRO A 96 16.46 2.19 -21.06
C PRO A 96 15.12 2.34 -20.31
N GLU A 97 14.00 2.37 -21.03
CA GLU A 97 12.66 2.45 -20.42
C GLU A 97 12.36 1.21 -19.59
N LEU A 98 12.67 0.02 -20.12
CA LEU A 98 12.54 -1.24 -19.40
C LEU A 98 13.39 -1.23 -18.12
N ALA A 99 14.65 -0.81 -18.21
CA ALA A 99 15.53 -0.73 -17.04
C ALA A 99 15.00 0.23 -15.96
N GLN A 100 14.42 1.36 -16.36
CA GLN A 100 13.80 2.30 -15.41
C GLN A 100 12.59 1.70 -14.71
N VAL A 101 11.71 1.01 -15.46
CA VAL A 101 10.53 0.34 -14.92
C VAL A 101 10.95 -0.78 -13.96
N ILE A 102 11.92 -1.61 -14.33
CA ILE A 102 12.44 -2.70 -13.50
C ILE A 102 13.05 -2.15 -12.20
N ARG A 103 13.85 -1.08 -12.26
CA ARG A 103 14.40 -0.43 -11.05
C ARG A 103 13.31 0.11 -10.12
N LYS A 104 12.22 0.64 -10.67
CA LYS A 104 11.08 1.11 -9.88
C LYS A 104 10.36 -0.06 -9.21
N LEU A 105 10.08 -1.12 -9.98
CA LEU A 105 9.44 -2.34 -9.47
C LEU A 105 10.29 -3.01 -8.39
N ALA A 106 11.61 -3.10 -8.57
CA ALA A 106 12.52 -3.70 -7.59
C ALA A 106 12.51 -2.93 -6.25
N ARG A 107 12.52 -1.59 -6.29
CA ARG A 107 12.40 -0.75 -5.08
C ARG A 107 11.09 -0.97 -4.34
N GLN A 108 10.00 -1.16 -5.07
CA GLN A 108 8.68 -1.41 -4.46
C GLN A 108 8.50 -2.88 -4.02
N ALA A 109 9.25 -3.81 -4.62
CA ALA A 109 9.24 -5.24 -4.30
C ALA A 109 10.08 -5.61 -3.06
N TYR A 110 11.07 -4.78 -2.75
CA TYR A 110 12.02 -4.99 -1.66
C TYR A 110 12.28 -3.68 -0.90
N PRO A 111 11.27 -3.15 -0.18
CA PRO A 111 11.41 -1.90 0.57
C PRO A 111 12.47 -1.98 1.68
N ASP A 112 12.71 -3.16 2.23
CA ASP A 112 13.67 -3.39 3.32
C ASP A 112 15.13 -3.57 2.85
N LEU A 113 15.37 -3.65 1.54
CA LEU A 113 16.70 -3.86 1.01
C LEU A 113 17.42 -2.52 0.74
N PRO A 114 18.74 -2.43 1.05
CA PRO A 114 19.55 -1.29 0.67
C PRO A 114 19.52 -1.06 -0.85
N SER A 115 19.52 0.21 -1.28
CA SER A 115 19.41 0.58 -2.71
C SER A 115 20.41 -0.16 -3.61
N ALA A 116 21.63 -0.44 -3.12
CA ALA A 116 22.65 -1.19 -3.85
C ALA A 116 22.25 -2.66 -4.11
N ALA A 117 21.61 -3.32 -3.13
CA ALA A 117 21.14 -4.70 -3.28
C ALA A 117 19.95 -4.78 -4.26
N THR A 118 19.05 -3.81 -4.19
CA THR A 118 17.90 -3.69 -5.08
C THR A 118 18.32 -3.43 -6.54
N GLU A 119 19.44 -2.73 -6.75
CA GLU A 119 19.97 -2.43 -8.08
C GLU A 119 20.60 -3.66 -8.75
N VAL A 120 21.27 -4.52 -7.97
CA VAL A 120 21.77 -5.83 -8.43
C VAL A 120 20.60 -6.73 -8.86
N LEU A 121 19.53 -6.79 -8.07
CA LEU A 121 18.33 -7.58 -8.39
C LEU A 121 17.60 -7.04 -9.64
N ALA A 122 17.57 -5.72 -9.82
CA ALA A 122 17.01 -5.08 -11.01
C ALA A 122 17.83 -5.42 -12.27
N LEU A 123 19.16 -5.39 -12.17
CA LEU A 123 20.04 -5.75 -13.29
C LEU A 123 19.88 -7.22 -13.70
N ASP A 124 19.78 -8.14 -12.74
CA ASP A 124 19.57 -9.57 -13.03
C ASP A 124 18.23 -9.83 -13.73
N SER A 125 17.17 -9.16 -13.26
CA SER A 125 15.83 -9.24 -13.85
C SER A 125 15.75 -8.66 -15.27
N SER A 126 16.60 -7.68 -15.61
CA SER A 126 16.62 -7.03 -16.93
C SER A 126 17.28 -7.83 -18.05
N ARG A 127 17.94 -8.95 -17.71
CA ARG A 127 18.64 -9.83 -18.66
C ARG A 127 17.78 -10.99 -19.17
N ARG A 128 16.54 -11.11 -18.68
CA ARG A 128 15.55 -12.12 -19.11
C ARG A 128 14.70 -11.58 -20.25
#